data_AF-A0A143XLZ6-F1
#
_entry.id   AF-A0A143XLZ6-F1
#
_cell.length_a   1.000
_cell.length_b   1.000
_cell.length_c   1.000
_cell.angle_alpha   90.00
_cell.angle_beta   90.00
_cell.angle_gamma   90.00
#
_symmetry.space_group_name_H-M   'P 1'
#
loop_
_entity.id
_entity.type
_entity.pdbx_description
1 polymer ?
#
loop_
_entity_poly.entity_id
_entity_poly.type
_entity_poly.pdbx_seq_one_letter_code
_entity_poly.pdbx_strand_id
1 'polypeptide(L)'
;MKKITDSEREVLNLLWDMGEPLSSTEIVKLSVDKTWKPSYIHIMIKSLLDKEMIRVAGFKKTTKNYARVFEPTMTREQWSLIQIKQGKNEYGDLIKKMLVSFLQEETDEKILSELSESITKRKKELNDVSS
;
A
#
# COMPACT_ATOMS: atom_id res chain seq x y z
N MET A 1 -15.37 -1.81 -0.37
CA MET A 1 -14.13 -2.30 0.29
C MET A 1 -14.20 -1.98 1.77
N LYS A 2 -13.73 -2.88 2.65
CA LYS A 2 -13.79 -2.71 4.12
C LYS A 2 -12.66 -1.79 4.58
N LYS A 3 -12.95 -0.84 5.48
CA LYS A 3 -11.94 0.05 6.09
C LYS A 3 -10.86 -0.77 6.82
N ILE A 4 -9.61 -0.33 6.71
CA ILE A 4 -8.49 -0.84 7.50
C ILE A 4 -8.46 -0.08 8.82
N THR A 5 -8.27 -0.80 9.91
CA THR A 5 -8.09 -0.25 11.27
C THR A 5 -6.65 0.19 11.48
N ASP A 6 -6.40 1.09 12.43
CA ASP A 6 -5.04 1.57 12.69
C ASP A 6 -4.05 0.44 13.03
N SER A 7 -4.50 -0.56 13.80
CA SER A 7 -3.69 -1.75 14.13
C SER A 7 -3.35 -2.61 12.92
N GLU A 8 -4.27 -2.78 11.96
CA GLU A 8 -3.99 -3.48 10.70
C GLU A 8 -3.02 -2.67 9.82
N ARG A 9 -3.11 -1.33 9.86
CA ARG A 9 -2.18 -0.44 9.16
C ARG A 9 -0.77 -0.53 9.72
N GLU A 10 -0.61 -0.66 11.05
CA GLU A 10 0.70 -0.91 11.67
C GLU A 10 1.35 -2.19 11.13
N VAL A 11 0.57 -3.28 10.99
CA VAL A 11 1.07 -4.54 10.42
C VAL A 11 1.50 -4.36 8.95
N LEU A 12 0.71 -3.66 8.14
CA LEU A 12 1.06 -3.37 6.75
C LEU A 12 2.30 -2.48 6.63
N ASN A 13 2.41 -1.44 7.47
CA ASN A 13 3.59 -0.57 7.51
C ASN A 13 4.84 -1.37 7.80
N LEU A 14 4.79 -2.26 8.79
CA LEU A 14 5.91 -3.13 9.15
C LEU A 14 6.30 -4.07 8.00
N LEU A 15 5.31 -4.63 7.29
CA LEU A 15 5.58 -5.46 6.11
C LEU A 15 6.24 -4.65 4.97
N TRP A 16 5.83 -3.40 4.77
CA TRP A 16 6.46 -2.50 3.80
C TRP A 16 7.87 -2.06 4.23
N ASP A 17 8.08 -1.77 5.52
CA ASP A 17 9.38 -1.32 6.04
C ASP A 17 10.41 -2.45 5.99
N MET A 18 9.99 -3.69 6.26
CA MET A 18 10.87 -4.85 6.17
C MET A 18 11.15 -5.28 4.73
N GLY A 19 10.21 -5.05 3.80
CA GLY A 19 10.37 -5.41 2.38
C GLY A 19 10.48 -6.91 2.10
N GLU A 20 10.27 -7.77 3.11
CA GLU A 20 10.38 -9.22 3.02
C GLU A 20 9.12 -9.91 3.58
N PRO A 21 8.78 -11.13 3.12
CA PRO A 21 7.67 -11.89 3.69
C PRO A 21 7.93 -12.31 5.14
N LEU A 22 7.01 -11.95 6.04
CA LEU A 22 7.12 -12.22 7.47
C LEU A 22 6.05 -13.17 7.98
N SER A 23 6.42 -14.00 8.95
CA SER A 23 5.48 -14.84 9.68
C SER A 23 4.71 -14.06 10.76
N SER A 24 3.56 -14.59 11.20
CA SER A 24 2.79 -13.98 12.29
C SER A 24 3.61 -13.76 13.57
N THR A 25 4.53 -14.67 13.87
CA THR A 25 5.44 -14.55 15.02
C THR A 25 6.51 -13.49 14.82
N GLU A 26 7.05 -13.36 13.61
CA GLU A 26 8.01 -12.29 13.28
C GLU A 26 7.34 -10.93 13.35
N ILE A 27 6.12 -10.78 12.82
CA ILE A 27 5.34 -9.54 12.91
C ILE A 27 5.15 -9.13 14.37
N VAL A 28 4.69 -10.03 15.25
CA VAL A 28 4.50 -9.72 16.69
C VAL A 28 5.79 -9.29 17.38
N LYS A 29 6.92 -9.91 17.00
CA LYS A 29 8.24 -9.65 17.58
C LYS A 29 8.82 -8.32 17.10
N LEU A 30 8.65 -8.00 15.82
CA LEU A 30 9.15 -6.78 15.19
C LEU A 30 8.25 -5.57 15.49
N SER A 31 6.97 -5.78 15.79
CA SER A 31 6.07 -4.72 16.26
C SER A 31 6.38 -4.34 17.71
N VAL A 32 7.36 -3.46 17.90
CA VAL A 32 7.76 -2.94 19.22
C VAL A 32 6.70 -1.97 19.77
N ASP A 33 6.23 -1.02 18.95
CA ASP A 33 5.20 -0.02 19.30
C ASP A 33 3.80 -0.40 18.80
N LYS A 34 3.31 -1.57 19.20
CA LYS A 34 1.97 -2.05 18.82
C LYS A 34 0.87 -1.46 19.69
N THR A 35 -0.20 -0.96 19.06
CA THR A 35 -1.43 -0.55 19.76
C THR A 35 -2.35 -1.74 20.13
N TRP A 36 -2.01 -2.94 19.67
CA TRP A 36 -2.82 -4.15 19.75
C TRP A 36 -2.13 -5.27 20.54
N LYS A 37 -2.91 -6.19 21.13
CA LYS A 37 -2.34 -7.32 21.88
C LYS A 37 -1.86 -8.43 20.94
N PRO A 38 -0.71 -9.08 21.20
CA PRO A 38 -0.17 -10.19 20.39
C PRO A 38 -1.20 -11.27 20.00
N SER A 39 -2.15 -11.57 20.89
CA SER A 39 -3.21 -12.55 20.65
C SER A 39 -4.13 -12.21 19.46
N TYR A 40 -4.24 -10.94 19.06
CA TYR A 40 -5.08 -10.50 17.95
C TYR A 40 -4.40 -10.64 16.57
N ILE A 41 -3.11 -11.01 16.50
CA ILE A 41 -2.39 -11.07 15.21
C ILE A 41 -3.09 -11.97 14.19
N HIS A 42 -3.61 -13.11 14.61
CA HIS A 42 -4.30 -14.04 13.71
C HIS A 42 -5.61 -13.47 13.16
N ILE A 43 -6.31 -12.65 13.96
CA ILE A 43 -7.55 -11.97 13.54
C ILE A 43 -7.22 -10.89 12.52
N MET A 44 -6.18 -10.09 12.78
CA MET A 44 -5.75 -9.03 11.85
C MET A 44 -5.23 -9.60 10.54
N ILE A 45 -4.38 -10.65 10.58
CA ILE A 45 -3.90 -11.34 9.37
C ILE A 45 -5.08 -11.89 8.57
N LYS A 46 -6.05 -12.55 9.23
CA LYS A 46 -7.25 -13.05 8.55
C LYS A 46 -8.05 -11.91 7.91
N SER A 47 -8.27 -10.82 8.63
CA SER A 47 -9.00 -9.65 8.13
C SER A 47 -8.26 -8.98 6.96
N LEU A 48 -6.93 -8.89 7.01
CA LEU A 48 -6.09 -8.37 5.92
C LEU A 48 -6.11 -9.29 4.68
N LEU A 49 -6.12 -10.62 4.87
CA LEU A 49 -6.30 -11.59 3.79
C LEU A 49 -7.68 -11.47 3.15
N ASP A 50 -8.75 -11.38 3.97
CA ASP A 50 -10.13 -11.20 3.50
C ASP A 50 -10.33 -9.86 2.76
N LYS A 51 -9.48 -8.87 3.04
CA LYS A 51 -9.43 -7.57 2.34
C LYS A 51 -8.48 -7.55 1.15
N GLU A 52 -7.82 -8.67 0.83
CA GLU A 52 -6.82 -8.80 -0.24
C GLU A 52 -5.62 -7.84 -0.10
N MET A 53 -5.33 -7.40 1.12
CA MET A 53 -4.25 -6.44 1.42
C MET A 53 -2.90 -7.13 1.60
N ILE A 54 -2.93 -8.39 2.04
CA ILE A 54 -1.77 -9.27 2.15
C ILE A 54 -2.07 -10.59 1.45
N ARG A 55 -1.02 -11.29 1.04
CA ARG A 55 -1.11 -12.65 0.51
C ARG A 55 -0.09 -13.56 1.18
N VAL A 56 -0.31 -14.86 1.08
CA VAL A 56 0.66 -15.86 1.55
C VAL A 56 1.76 -15.97 0.51
N ALA A 57 2.97 -15.50 0.85
CA ALA A 57 4.13 -15.57 -0.04
C ALA A 57 4.80 -16.95 -0.03
N GLY A 58 4.53 -17.77 1.00
CA GLY A 58 5.09 -19.10 1.13
C GLY A 58 5.13 -19.60 2.57
N PHE A 59 6.07 -20.51 2.82
CA PHE A 59 6.30 -21.12 4.12
C PHE A 59 7.78 -21.01 4.50
N LYS A 60 8.05 -20.44 5.68
CA LYS A 60 9.40 -20.34 6.24
C LYS A 60 9.56 -21.42 7.32
N LYS A 61 10.68 -22.14 7.29
CA LYS A 61 11.00 -23.17 8.28
C LYS A 61 11.39 -22.49 9.60
N THR A 62 10.51 -22.55 10.59
CA THR A 62 10.80 -22.09 11.96
C THR A 62 11.30 -23.28 12.79
N THR A 63 11.97 -22.99 13.91
CA THR A 63 12.65 -23.95 14.81
C THR A 63 11.80 -25.14 15.28
N LYS A 64 10.45 -25.06 15.18
CA LYS A 64 9.54 -26.15 15.55
C LYS A 64 8.49 -26.53 14.49
N ASN A 65 8.22 -25.72 13.47
CA ASN A 65 7.22 -26.00 12.42
C ASN A 65 7.37 -25.04 11.22
N TYR A 66 6.75 -25.35 10.07
CA TYR A 66 6.60 -24.42 8.95
C TYR A 66 5.60 -23.32 9.29
N ALA A 67 6.04 -22.06 9.27
CA ALA A 67 5.17 -20.91 9.46
C ALA A 67 4.82 -20.29 8.11
N ARG A 68 3.54 -19.91 7.92
CA ARG A 68 3.11 -19.11 6.76
C ARG A 68 3.75 -17.73 6.86
N VAL A 69 4.31 -17.28 5.75
CA VAL A 69 4.81 -15.91 5.59
C VAL A 69 3.85 -15.11 4.73
N PHE A 70 3.72 -13.84 5.07
CA PHE A 70 2.78 -12.91 4.45
C PHE A 70 3.54 -11.75 3.86
N GLU A 71 3.11 -11.30 2.70
CA GLU A 71 3.62 -10.11 2.02
C GLU A 71 2.46 -9.20 1.59
N PRO A 72 2.67 -7.88 1.51
CA PRO A 72 1.66 -6.96 1.04
C PRO A 72 1.41 -7.16 -0.46
N THR A 73 0.15 -7.07 -0.88
CA THR A 73 -0.23 -7.24 -2.29
C THR A 73 0.03 -5.98 -3.14
N MET A 74 0.22 -4.84 -2.48
CA MET A 74 0.38 -3.52 -3.09
C MET A 74 1.44 -2.71 -2.34
N THR A 75 1.98 -1.66 -2.98
CA THR A 75 2.96 -0.78 -2.35
C THR A 75 2.31 0.27 -1.44
N ARG A 76 3.12 0.94 -0.62
CA ARG A 76 2.67 2.02 0.29
C ARG A 76 2.01 3.16 -0.48
N GLU A 77 2.52 3.48 -1.67
CA GLU A 77 2.00 4.54 -2.54
C GLU A 77 0.63 4.16 -3.09
N GLN A 78 0.48 2.92 -3.59
CA GLN A 78 -0.80 2.40 -4.07
C GLN A 78 -1.86 2.42 -2.96
N TRP A 79 -1.47 2.03 -1.74
CA TRP A 79 -2.37 2.11 -0.59
C TRP A 79 -2.77 3.55 -0.25
N SER A 80 -1.82 4.49 -0.25
CA SER A 80 -2.10 5.92 -0.03
C SER A 80 -3.10 6.45 -1.06
N LEU A 81 -2.91 6.12 -2.33
CA LEU A 81 -3.85 6.50 -3.41
C LEU A 81 -5.26 5.94 -3.17
N ILE A 82 -5.36 4.68 -2.74
CA ILE A 82 -6.63 4.04 -2.40
C ILE A 82 -7.31 4.73 -1.20
N GLN A 83 -6.54 5.13 -0.18
CA GLN A 83 -7.07 5.88 0.97
C GLN A 83 -7.58 7.26 0.58
N ILE A 84 -6.83 8.00 -0.24
CA ILE A 84 -7.25 9.31 -0.74
C ILE A 84 -8.53 9.17 -1.59
N LYS A 85 -8.59 8.13 -2.44
CA LYS A 85 -9.77 7.84 -3.27
C LYS A 85 -11.00 7.50 -2.43
N GLN A 86 -10.82 6.85 -1.28
CA GLN A 86 -11.91 6.53 -0.34
C GLN A 86 -12.31 7.70 0.56
N GLY A 87 -11.37 8.60 0.87
CA GLY A 87 -11.55 9.67 1.84
C GLY A 87 -12.35 10.88 1.32
N LYS A 88 -12.41 11.10 0.00
CA LYS A 88 -13.11 12.25 -0.58
C LYS A 88 -13.65 11.97 -1.99
N ASN A 89 -14.84 12.52 -2.27
CA ASN A 89 -15.37 12.73 -3.63
C ASN A 89 -14.51 13.70 -4.48
N GLU A 90 -13.44 14.24 -3.90
CA GLU A 90 -12.53 15.25 -4.46
C GLU A 90 -11.14 14.68 -4.79
N TYR A 91 -11.00 13.35 -4.92
CA TYR A 91 -9.72 12.68 -5.26
C TYR A 91 -8.99 13.36 -6.43
N GLY A 92 -9.74 13.69 -7.49
CA GLY A 92 -9.19 14.40 -8.65
C GLY A 92 -8.70 15.81 -8.32
N ASP A 93 -9.38 16.53 -7.43
CA ASP A 93 -9.00 17.89 -7.06
C ASP A 93 -7.77 17.92 -6.14
N LEU A 94 -7.65 16.96 -5.21
CA LEU A 94 -6.46 16.85 -4.36
C LEU A 94 -5.22 16.46 -5.17
N ILE A 95 -5.34 15.47 -6.07
CA ILE A 95 -4.24 15.08 -6.96
C ILE A 95 -3.84 16.25 -7.87
N LYS A 96 -4.83 16.98 -8.42
CA LYS A 96 -4.57 18.20 -9.20
C LYS A 96 -3.79 19.23 -8.39
N LYS A 97 -4.18 19.51 -7.15
CA LYS A 97 -3.47 20.44 -6.26
C LYS A 97 -2.04 20.00 -5.97
N MET A 98 -1.83 18.73 -5.62
CA MET A 98 -0.48 18.19 -5.39
C MET A 98 0.41 18.30 -6.63
N LEU A 99 -0.10 17.93 -7.81
CA LEU A 99 0.66 18.02 -9.07
C LEU A 99 0.99 19.48 -9.41
N VAL A 100 0.05 20.41 -9.26
CA VAL A 100 0.30 21.83 -9.51
C VAL A 100 1.38 22.38 -8.57
N SER A 101 1.32 22.05 -7.27
CA SER A 101 2.36 22.45 -6.33
C SER A 101 3.72 21.85 -6.66
N PHE A 102 3.78 20.56 -7.02
CA PHE A 102 5.02 19.92 -7.45
C PHE A 102 5.62 20.59 -8.68
N LEU A 103 4.81 20.90 -9.70
CA LEU A 103 5.25 21.58 -10.92
C LEU A 103 5.75 23.03 -10.68
N GLN A 104 5.38 23.66 -9.57
CA GLN A 104 5.87 24.99 -9.20
C GLN A 104 7.25 24.96 -8.55
N GLU A 105 7.60 23.86 -7.89
CA GLU A 105 8.87 23.68 -7.18
C GLU A 105 9.90 22.90 -8.03
N GLU A 106 9.44 22.06 -8.94
CA GLU A 106 10.30 21.25 -9.80
C GLU A 106 11.06 22.11 -10.82
N THR A 107 12.37 21.87 -10.91
CA THR A 107 13.29 22.61 -11.79
C THR A 107 14.00 21.71 -12.79
N ASP A 108 13.86 20.38 -12.66
CA ASP A 108 14.41 19.42 -13.60
C ASP A 108 13.51 19.26 -14.83
N GLU A 109 13.99 19.77 -15.97
CA GLU A 109 13.31 19.69 -17.25
C GLU A 109 13.04 18.24 -17.71
N LYS A 110 13.92 17.28 -17.37
CA LYS A 110 13.69 15.87 -17.74
C LYS A 110 12.49 15.29 -17.01
N ILE A 111 12.39 15.54 -15.70
CA ILE A 111 11.27 15.06 -14.88
C ILE A 111 9.96 15.66 -15.40
N LEU A 112 9.96 16.96 -15.72
CA LEU A 112 8.81 17.65 -16.30
C LEU A 112 8.41 17.08 -17.66
N SER A 113 9.38 16.77 -18.53
CA SER A 113 9.13 16.17 -19.85
C SER A 113 8.54 14.77 -19.73
N GLU A 114 9.12 13.89 -18.90
CA GLU A 114 8.65 12.51 -18.70
C GLU A 114 7.22 12.48 -18.12
N LEU A 115 6.92 13.39 -17.18
CA LEU A 115 5.59 13.52 -16.61
C LEU A 115 4.58 14.02 -17.65
N SER A 116 4.95 15.02 -18.45
CA SER A 116 4.10 15.55 -19.54
C SER A 116 3.79 14.48 -20.59
N GLU A 117 4.79 13.67 -20.97
CA GLU A 117 4.63 12.57 -21.92
C GLU A 117 3.69 11.50 -21.37
N SER A 118 3.88 11.11 -20.10
CA SER A 118 3.01 10.14 -19.42
C SER A 118 1.54 10.60 -19.35
N ILE A 119 1.30 11.87 -19.04
CA ILE A 119 -0.04 12.47 -19.02
C ILE A 119 -0.65 12.48 -20.44
N THR A 120 0.12 12.88 -21.44
CA THR A 120 -0.32 12.97 -22.83
C THR A 120 -0.69 11.60 -23.38
N LYS A 121 0.13 10.58 -23.11
CA LYS A 121 -0.14 9.19 -23.47
C LYS A 121 -1.45 8.72 -22.86
N ARG A 122 -1.67 8.94 -21.56
CA ARG A 122 -2.90 8.52 -20.87
C ARG A 122 -4.15 9.20 -21.43
N LYS A 123 -4.06 10.48 -21.82
CA LYS A 123 -5.17 11.20 -22.49
C LYS A 123 -5.53 10.59 -23.84
N LYS A 124 -4.53 10.21 -24.65
CA LYS A 124 -4.77 9.53 -25.94
C LYS A 124 -5.49 8.19 -25.75
N GLU A 125 -5.00 7.36 -24.82
CA GLU A 125 -5.62 6.05 -24.52
C GLU A 125 -7.09 6.17 -24.09
N LEU A 126 -7.47 7.23 -23.37
CA LEU A 126 -8.87 7.46 -22.97
C LEU A 126 -9.76 7.89 -24.14
N ASN A 127 -9.20 8.64 -25.10
CA ASN A 127 -9.93 9.09 -26.28
C ASN A 127 -10.11 7.96 -27.31
N ASP A 128 -9.11 7.07 -27.45
CA ASP A 128 -9.18 5.90 -28.34
C ASP A 128 -10.18 4.82 -27.84
N VAL A 129 -10.41 4.71 -26.53
CA VAL A 129 -11.40 3.78 -25.96
C VAL A 129 -12.85 4.29 -26.10
N SER A 130 -13.03 5.56 -26.50
CA SER A 130 -14.34 6.19 -26.67
C SER A 130 -14.77 6.31 -28.15
N SER A 131 -14.04 5.71 -29.10
CA SER A 131 -14.39 5.59 -30.54
C SER A 131 -14.70 4.15 -30.90
#